data_AF-A0A6B3GEB9-F1
#
_entry.id   AF-A0A6B3GEB9-F1
#
_cell.length_a   1.000
_cell.length_b   1.000
_cell.length_c   1.000
_cell.angle_alpha   90.00
_cell.angle_beta   90.00
_cell.angle_gamma   90.00
#
_symmetry.space_group_name_H-M   'P 1'
#
loop_
_entity.id
_entity.type
_entity.pdbx_description
1 polymer ?
#
loop_
_entity_poly.entity_id
_entity_poly.type
_entity_poly.pdbx_seq_one_letter_code
_entity_poly.pdbx_strand_id
1 'polypeptide(L)'
;MLRHVIAPSSGWTKAPHTVVRDRRMGSNAKILILYVQGLPDSATDRPLGELARKLDMKGRPYQQAKKQLVEHGYVHEWRTQRDDGLWKTAQLFTNTPLTGAEARTVWARL
;
A
#
# COMPACT_ATOMS: atom_id res chain seq x y z
N MET A 1 -10.02 -28.69 -6.80
CA MET A 1 -8.86 -28.66 -7.73
C MET A 1 -9.08 -27.53 -8.72
N LEU A 2 -8.22 -26.52 -8.76
CA LEU A 2 -8.36 -25.37 -9.67
C LEU A 2 -7.69 -25.70 -11.00
N ARG A 3 -8.41 -25.57 -12.12
CA ARG A 3 -7.84 -25.70 -13.47
C ARG A 3 -7.83 -24.33 -14.11
N HIS A 4 -6.65 -23.79 -14.36
CA HIS A 4 -6.45 -22.50 -15.02
C HIS A 4 -6.11 -22.76 -16.49
N VAL A 5 -7.08 -22.58 -17.37
CA VAL A 5 -6.99 -23.12 -18.75
C VAL A 5 -6.49 -22.08 -19.75
N ILE A 6 -6.54 -20.78 -19.44
CA ILE A 6 -6.02 -19.71 -20.30
C ILE A 6 -5.55 -18.56 -19.40
N ALA A 7 -4.23 -18.40 -19.23
CA ALA A 7 -3.69 -17.18 -18.63
C ALA A 7 -3.73 -16.06 -19.69
N PRO A 8 -4.25 -14.86 -19.39
CA PRO A 8 -4.14 -13.75 -20.32
C PRO A 8 -2.65 -13.44 -20.57
N SER A 9 -2.30 -13.22 -21.84
CA SER A 9 -0.92 -12.95 -22.27
C SER A 9 -0.39 -11.59 -21.83
N SER A 10 -1.28 -10.69 -21.39
CA SER A 10 -0.99 -9.34 -20.92
C SER A 10 -1.90 -8.95 -19.74
N GLY A 11 -1.58 -7.86 -19.03
CA GLY A 11 -2.38 -7.37 -17.91
C GLY A 11 -2.11 -8.07 -16.58
N TRP A 12 -0.88 -8.57 -16.38
CA TRP A 12 -0.43 -9.20 -15.15
C TRP A 12 0.44 -8.24 -14.33
N THR A 13 0.27 -8.30 -13.01
CA THR A 13 1.15 -7.63 -12.04
C THR A 13 2.14 -8.64 -11.48
N LYS A 14 3.44 -8.32 -11.53
CA LYS A 14 4.47 -9.06 -10.80
C LYS A 14 4.30 -8.79 -9.30
N ALA A 15 4.24 -9.85 -8.51
CA ALA A 15 4.05 -9.76 -7.07
C ALA A 15 5.31 -10.24 -6.33
N PRO A 16 5.88 -9.45 -5.39
CA PRO A 16 7.00 -9.90 -4.58
C PRO A 16 6.64 -11.12 -3.73
N HIS A 17 7.52 -12.12 -3.66
CA HIS A 17 7.30 -13.30 -2.82
C HIS A 17 7.13 -12.94 -1.34
N THR A 18 7.84 -11.92 -0.87
CA THR A 18 7.74 -11.39 0.49
C THR A 18 6.32 -10.92 0.82
N VAL A 19 5.58 -10.38 -0.16
CA VAL A 19 4.18 -9.98 0.00
C VAL A 19 3.25 -11.19 -0.08
N VAL A 20 3.38 -12.00 -1.14
CA VAL A 20 2.44 -13.11 -1.40
C VAL A 20 2.49 -14.17 -0.31
N ARG A 21 3.69 -14.49 0.19
CA ARG A 21 3.93 -15.60 1.12
C ARG A 21 3.82 -15.20 2.60
N ASP A 22 3.70 -13.91 2.92
CA ASP A 22 3.55 -13.46 4.31
C ASP A 22 2.23 -13.96 4.92
N ARG A 23 2.31 -14.83 5.93
CA ARG A 23 1.13 -15.41 6.58
C ARG A 23 0.48 -14.50 7.61
N ARG A 24 1.18 -13.46 8.08
CA ARG A 24 0.68 -12.50 9.07
C ARG A 24 -0.07 -11.34 8.40
N MET A 25 0.16 -11.12 7.10
CA MET A 25 -0.55 -10.13 6.30
C MET A 25 -1.80 -10.72 5.63
N GLY A 26 -2.95 -10.04 5.77
CA GLY A 26 -4.22 -10.47 5.20
C GLY A 26 -4.34 -10.19 3.70
N SER A 27 -5.29 -10.86 3.03
CA SER A 27 -5.50 -10.72 1.58
C SER A 27 -5.81 -9.30 1.13
N ASN A 28 -6.58 -8.53 1.92
CA ASN A 28 -6.86 -7.13 1.61
C ASN A 28 -5.58 -6.27 1.59
N ALA A 29 -4.71 -6.42 2.59
CA ALA A 29 -3.42 -5.73 2.61
C ALA A 29 -2.55 -6.12 1.41
N LYS A 30 -2.50 -7.43 1.08
CA LYS A 30 -1.78 -7.95 -0.09
C LYS A 30 -2.29 -7.39 -1.42
N ILE A 31 -3.61 -7.37 -1.62
CA ILE A 31 -4.18 -6.84 -2.85
C ILE A 31 -3.98 -5.32 -2.95
N LEU A 32 -4.11 -4.60 -1.83
CA LEU A 32 -3.88 -3.16 -1.80
C LEU A 32 -2.43 -2.81 -2.15
N ILE A 33 -1.43 -3.48 -1.55
CA ILE A 33 -0.02 -3.22 -1.86
C ILE A 33 0.30 -3.57 -3.31
N LEU A 34 -0.19 -4.71 -3.83
CA LEU A 34 0.04 -5.11 -5.22
C LEU A 34 -0.60 -4.15 -6.22
N TYR A 35 -1.78 -3.61 -5.88
CA TYR A 35 -2.43 -2.58 -6.68
C TYR A 35 -1.58 -1.31 -6.75
N VAL A 36 -1.13 -0.81 -5.59
CA VAL A 36 -0.31 0.41 -5.52
C VAL A 36 1.03 0.23 -6.24
N GLN A 37 1.70 -0.92 -6.08
CA GLN A 37 2.97 -1.25 -6.76
C GLN A 37 2.84 -1.30 -8.28
N GLY A 38 1.64 -1.60 -8.80
CA GLY A 38 1.37 -1.65 -10.23
C GLY A 38 0.90 -0.32 -10.83
N LEU A 39 0.77 0.75 -10.04
CA LEU A 39 0.32 2.04 -10.55
C LEU A 39 1.42 2.72 -11.38
N PRO A 40 1.07 3.39 -12.48
CA PRO A 40 1.99 4.31 -13.14
C PRO A 40 2.29 5.51 -12.23
N ASP A 41 3.44 6.15 -12.41
CA ASP A 41 3.87 7.30 -11.59
C ASP A 41 2.81 8.42 -11.53
N SER A 42 2.10 8.65 -12.64
CA SER A 42 1.00 9.62 -12.76
C SER A 42 -0.21 9.35 -11.85
N ALA A 43 -0.30 8.17 -11.25
CA ALA A 43 -1.39 7.75 -10.39
C ALA A 43 -0.98 7.57 -8.91
N THR A 44 0.26 7.89 -8.55
CA THR A 44 0.81 7.65 -7.19
C THR A 44 0.47 8.76 -6.19
N ASP A 45 0.18 9.99 -6.64
CA ASP A 45 -0.20 11.12 -5.78
C ASP A 45 -1.69 11.08 -5.38
N ARG A 46 -2.09 9.98 -4.75
CA ARG A 46 -3.45 9.75 -4.27
C ARG A 46 -3.41 9.18 -2.86
N PRO A 47 -4.28 9.64 -1.94
CA PRO A 47 -4.38 9.04 -0.61
C PRO A 47 -4.69 7.53 -0.70
N LEU A 48 -4.06 6.73 0.16
CA LEU A 48 -4.23 5.27 0.14
C LEU A 48 -5.69 4.82 0.25
N GLY A 49 -6.51 5.57 0.99
CA GLY A 49 -7.95 5.31 1.11
C GLY A 49 -8.73 5.52 -0.18
N GLU A 50 -8.27 6.40 -1.09
CA GLU A 50 -8.86 6.53 -2.41
C GLU A 50 -8.52 5.33 -3.30
N LEU A 51 -7.27 4.87 -3.24
CA LEU A 51 -6.82 3.69 -3.97
C LEU A 51 -7.52 2.43 -3.47
N ALA A 52 -7.71 2.29 -2.16
CA ALA A 52 -8.48 1.20 -1.56
C ALA A 52 -9.95 1.19 -2.03
N ARG A 53 -10.57 2.37 -2.21
CA ARG A 53 -11.95 2.46 -2.76
C ARG A 53 -12.06 1.93 -4.19
N LYS A 54 -11.00 2.02 -5.00
CA LYS A 54 -10.97 1.41 -6.35
C LYS A 54 -10.97 -0.13 -6.33
N LEU A 55 -10.70 -0.72 -5.17
CA LEU A 55 -10.72 -2.16 -4.91
C LEU A 55 -11.95 -2.56 -4.06
N ASP A 56 -12.98 -1.73 -4.03
CA ASP A 56 -14.18 -1.88 -3.19
C ASP A 56 -13.91 -2.07 -1.70
N MET A 57 -12.74 -1.62 -1.23
CA MET A 57 -12.32 -1.75 0.16
C MET A 57 -12.70 -0.49 0.94
N LYS A 58 -13.72 -0.61 1.79
CA LYS A 58 -14.28 0.48 2.61
C LYS A 58 -14.33 0.10 4.09
N GLY A 59 -14.45 1.09 4.97
CA GLY A 59 -14.66 0.89 6.40
C GLY A 59 -13.63 -0.05 7.06
N ARG A 60 -14.12 -1.06 7.78
CA ARG A 60 -13.27 -2.00 8.54
C ARG A 60 -12.25 -2.76 7.69
N PRO A 61 -12.61 -3.36 6.53
CA PRO A 61 -11.63 -3.95 5.61
C PRO A 61 -10.42 -3.05 5.29
N TYR A 62 -10.68 -1.78 4.98
CA TYR A 62 -9.62 -0.81 4.68
C TYR A 62 -8.76 -0.51 5.90
N GLN A 63 -9.38 -0.23 7.05
CA GLN A 63 -8.63 0.08 8.28
C GLN A 63 -7.74 -1.09 8.70
N GLN A 64 -8.23 -2.33 8.59
CA GLN A 64 -7.43 -3.52 8.88
C GLN A 64 -6.26 -3.68 7.89
N ALA A 65 -6.51 -3.49 6.60
CA ALA A 65 -5.47 -3.59 5.58
C ALA A 65 -4.37 -2.53 5.79
N LYS A 66 -4.77 -1.27 6.02
CA LYS A 66 -3.84 -0.18 6.30
C LYS A 66 -3.01 -0.45 7.55
N LYS A 67 -3.64 -0.90 8.63
CA LYS A 67 -2.94 -1.27 9.87
C LYS A 67 -1.86 -2.32 9.60
N GLN A 68 -2.19 -3.38 8.86
CA GLN A 68 -1.22 -4.42 8.51
C GLN A 68 -0.08 -3.88 7.64
N LEU A 69 -0.37 -3.01 6.67
CA LEU A 69 0.68 -2.41 5.83
C LEU A 69 1.63 -1.50 6.65
N VAL A 70 1.11 -0.80 7.65
CA VAL A 70 1.94 -0.03 8.59
C VAL A 70 2.76 -0.94 9.49
N GLU A 71 2.14 -1.96 10.10
CA GLU A 71 2.81 -2.93 10.97
C GLU A 71 3.94 -3.69 10.26
N HIS A 72 3.76 -3.97 8.97
CA HIS A 72 4.74 -4.67 8.14
C HIS A 72 5.73 -3.72 7.43
N GLY A 73 5.65 -2.41 7.65
CA GLY A 73 6.63 -1.44 7.16
C GLY A 73 6.50 -1.06 5.67
N TYR A 74 5.34 -1.28 5.05
CA TYR A 74 5.08 -0.89 3.66
C TYR A 74 4.43 0.50 3.54
N VAL A 75 3.82 0.97 4.63
CA VAL A 75 3.19 2.29 4.71
C VAL A 75 3.69 3.00 5.95
N HIS A 76 4.10 4.25 5.78
CA HIS A 76 4.49 5.13 6.87
C HIS A 76 3.64 6.39 6.82
N GLU A 77 3.11 6.80 7.96
CA GLU A 77 2.22 7.96 8.06
C GLU A 77 2.80 8.97 9.06
N TRP A 78 2.81 10.24 8.69
CA TRP A 78 3.13 11.34 9.58
C TRP A 78 2.00 12.35 9.58
N ARG A 79 1.57 12.77 10.78
CA ARG A 79 0.56 13.81 10.94
C ARG A 79 1.26 15.10 11.36
N THR A 80 1.04 16.14 10.57
CA THR A 80 1.55 17.48 10.86
C THR A 80 0.37 18.44 10.89
N GLN A 81 0.33 19.29 11.92
CA GLN A 81 -0.58 20.42 11.94
C GLN A 81 -0.02 21.51 11.02
N ARG A 82 -0.86 22.05 10.16
CA ARG A 82 -0.54 23.19 9.30
C ARG A 82 -0.73 24.49 10.06
N ASP A 83 -0.19 25.58 9.51
CA ASP A 83 -0.29 26.93 10.08
C ASP A 83 -1.73 27.43 10.18
N ASP A 84 -2.63 26.92 9.32
CA ASP A 84 -4.08 27.18 9.36
C ASP A 84 -4.84 26.35 10.42
N GLY A 85 -4.13 25.55 11.21
CA GLY A 85 -4.69 24.65 12.23
C GLY A 85 -5.22 23.32 11.69
N LEU A 86 -5.26 23.12 10.36
CA LEU A 86 -5.72 21.87 9.75
C LEU A 86 -4.66 20.77 9.85
N TRP A 87 -5.11 19.51 9.91
CA TRP A 87 -4.21 18.36 9.92
C TRP A 87 -3.90 17.87 8.51
N LYS A 88 -2.61 17.74 8.19
CA LYS A 88 -2.13 17.00 7.01
C LYS A 88 -1.63 15.63 7.46
N THR A 89 -1.97 14.59 6.70
CA THR A 89 -1.33 13.28 6.82
C THR A 89 -0.47 13.08 5.59
N ALA A 90 0.85 13.03 5.78
CA ALA A 90 1.78 12.56 4.77
C ALA A 90 1.81 11.03 4.81
N GLN A 91 1.78 10.39 3.65
CA GLN A 91 1.89 8.95 3.52
C GLN A 91 3.08 8.64 2.60
N LEU A 92 3.99 7.79 3.06
CA LEU A 92 5.04 7.18 2.25
C LEU A 92 4.69 5.72 2.06
N PHE A 93 4.70 5.28 0.80
CA PHE A 93 4.55 3.90 0.41
C PHE A 93 5.87 3.36 -0.14
N THR A 94 6.19 2.13 0.18
CA THR A 94 7.46 1.50 -0.22
C THR A 94 7.23 0.13 -0.83
N ASN A 95 7.99 -0.19 -1.88
CA ASN A 95 7.89 -1.49 -2.54
C ASN A 95 8.51 -2.63 -1.71
N THR A 96 9.41 -2.27 -0.79
CA THR A 96 10.05 -3.15 0.17
C THR A 96 9.80 -2.60 1.57
N PRO A 97 9.63 -3.48 2.58
CA PRO A 97 9.35 -3.01 3.92
C PRO A 97 10.53 -2.21 4.46
N LEU A 98 10.24 -1.06 5.08
CA LEU A 98 11.21 -0.23 5.77
C LEU A 98 10.90 -0.19 7.27
N THR A 99 11.96 0.00 8.05
CA THR A 99 11.83 0.47 9.43
C THR A 99 11.38 1.93 9.44
N GLY A 100 10.84 2.39 10.58
CA GLY A 100 10.47 3.81 10.72
C GLY A 100 11.66 4.77 10.59
N ALA A 101 12.89 4.32 10.88
CA ALA A 101 14.09 5.13 10.70
C ALA A 101 14.47 5.27 9.22
N GLU A 102 14.51 4.14 8.49
CA GLU A 102 14.77 4.15 7.04
C GLU A 102 13.71 4.97 6.28
N ALA A 103 12.43 4.83 6.66
CA ALA A 103 11.35 5.61 6.08
C ALA A 103 11.54 7.13 6.25
N ARG A 104 12.03 7.57 7.43
CA ARG A 104 12.37 8.99 7.65
C ARG A 104 13.55 9.43 6.79
N THR A 105 14.56 8.58 6.63
CA THR A 105 15.70 8.87 5.75
C THR A 105 15.28 8.99 4.29
N VAL A 106 14.38 8.13 3.81
CA VAL A 106 13.80 8.23 2.47
C VAL A 106 12.96 9.50 2.34
N TRP A 107 12.09 9.76 3.32
CA TRP A 107 11.22 10.94 3.33
C TRP A 107 11.99 12.25 3.24
N ALA A 108 13.11 12.38 3.95
CA ALA A 108 13.93 13.58 3.93
C ALA A 108 14.62 13.86 2.57
N ARG A 109 14.56 12.92 1.63
CA ARG A 109 15.17 13.03 0.29
C ARG A 109 14.15 13.27 -0.83
N LEU A 110 12.86 13.22 -0.52
CA LEU A 110 11.75 13.52 -1.44
C LEU A 110 11.41 15.01 -1.39
#